data_AF-A0A2A6EDH3-F1
#
_entry.id   AF-A0A2A6EDH3-F1
#
_cell.length_a   1.000
_cell.length_b   1.000
_cell.length_c   1.000
_cell.angle_alpha   90.00
_cell.angle_beta   90.00
_cell.angle_gamma   90.00
#
_symmetry.space_group_name_H-M   'P 1'
#
loop_
_entity.id
_entity.type
_entity.pdbx_description
1 polymer ?
#
loop_
_entity_poly.entity_id
_entity_poly.type
_entity_poly.pdbx_seq_one_letter_code
_entity_poly.pdbx_strand_id
1 'polypeptide(L)'
;MKMEDFNSIKSQIVKELNSKKLSDVLPSIIDFAQRTGSITLKQLCVNELYGYDANVELPEYRKIPVILYDKNGDEFRYYPKGSVIPLSEVNKREYYPYRGTIENMENMAISSDIRQFIVFKKPFKASINGKAFIAHSFEYFSHEIKPCILTAKKKINAAIDNIDNADSFQEDKSLITLHEDIIKTSSKLFIDEYYRQAVLDATIGLVNRVKQKSQCYELDNTPLMQNVFSPNKPILKISKSKDIQQGIMWLFSGAIMAFRNAHAHKLNCQITKNECLEQLHFISYLHRILDKSKLNPT
;
A
#
# COMPACT_ATOMS: atom_id res chain seq x y z
N MET A 1 24.69 12.78 -6.16
CA MET A 1 25.03 12.99 -4.74
C MET A 1 26.52 12.76 -4.59
N LYS A 2 27.27 13.61 -3.88
CA LYS A 2 28.70 13.33 -3.62
C LYS A 2 28.79 12.11 -2.69
N MET A 3 29.85 11.30 -2.82
CA MET A 3 29.99 10.05 -2.07
C MET A 3 30.12 10.28 -0.55
N GLU A 4 30.68 11.41 -0.14
CA GLU A 4 30.73 11.84 1.27
C GLU A 4 29.33 12.15 1.84
N ASP A 5 28.48 12.84 1.07
CA ASP A 5 27.08 13.10 1.44
C ASP A 5 26.28 11.79 1.51
N PHE A 6 26.53 10.85 0.59
CA PHE A 6 25.89 9.53 0.57
C PHE A 6 26.13 8.76 1.87
N ASN A 7 27.41 8.60 2.25
CA ASN A 7 27.79 7.83 3.43
C ASN A 7 27.29 8.47 4.73
N SER A 8 27.28 9.80 4.79
CA SER A 8 26.73 10.56 5.91
C SER A 8 25.22 10.31 6.08
N ILE A 9 24.45 10.43 4.98
CA ILE A 9 22.99 10.19 4.99
C ILE A 9 22.69 8.72 5.34
N LYS A 10 23.39 7.76 4.73
CA LYS A 10 23.24 6.32 5.04
C LYS A 10 23.47 6.05 6.53
N SER A 11 24.55 6.58 7.09
CA SER A 11 24.88 6.42 8.52
C SER A 11 23.84 7.04 9.43
N GLN A 12 23.32 8.22 9.08
CA GLN A 12 22.25 8.87 9.84
C GLN A 12 20.97 8.03 9.84
N ILE A 13 20.54 7.53 8.68
CA ILE A 13 19.34 6.69 8.54
C ILE A 13 19.46 5.41 9.39
N VAL A 14 20.61 4.72 9.33
CA VAL A 14 20.84 3.50 10.11
C VAL A 14 20.79 3.79 11.62
N LYS A 15 21.34 4.93 12.06
CA LYS A 15 21.24 5.37 13.47
C LYS A 15 19.80 5.64 13.90
N GLU A 16 19.00 6.28 13.05
CA GLU A 16 17.59 6.56 13.31
C GLU A 16 16.74 5.28 13.34
N LEU A 17 16.97 4.34 12.42
CA LEU A 17 16.28 3.05 12.37
C LEU A 17 16.39 2.27 13.70
N ASN A 18 17.54 2.37 14.35
CA ASN A 18 17.82 1.72 15.63
C ASN A 18 17.21 2.43 16.84
N SER A 19 16.92 3.74 16.75
CA SER A 19 16.52 4.56 17.90
C SER A 19 15.09 5.06 17.86
N LYS A 20 14.46 5.15 16.67
CA LYS A 20 13.11 5.68 16.46
C LYS A 20 12.12 4.60 16.02
N LYS A 21 10.83 4.94 16.00
CA LYS A 21 9.79 4.12 15.35
C LYS A 21 10.09 4.02 13.85
N LEU A 22 9.77 2.87 13.25
CA LEU A 22 9.96 2.65 11.82
C LEU A 22 9.08 3.62 11.01
N SER A 23 7.85 3.90 11.45
CA SER A 23 6.96 4.89 10.84
C SER A 23 7.63 6.25 10.60
N ASP A 24 8.44 6.70 11.57
CA ASP A 24 9.02 8.04 11.57
C ASP A 24 10.24 8.15 10.66
N VAL A 25 10.93 7.02 10.42
CA VAL A 25 12.18 6.97 9.64
C VAL A 25 11.91 6.67 8.17
N LEU A 26 10.82 5.95 7.85
CA LEU A 26 10.45 5.57 6.48
C LEU A 26 10.44 6.73 5.47
N PRO A 27 9.94 7.94 5.77
CA PRO A 27 10.00 9.06 4.83
C PRO A 27 11.42 9.42 4.39
N SER A 28 12.38 9.43 5.31
CA SER A 28 13.80 9.68 5.02
C SER A 28 14.40 8.56 4.17
N ILE A 29 14.00 7.31 4.41
CA ILE A 29 14.45 6.14 3.62
C ILE A 29 13.88 6.19 2.21
N ILE A 30 12.63 6.62 2.04
CA ILE A 30 12.01 6.81 0.72
C ILE A 30 12.76 7.87 -0.09
N ASP A 31 13.11 9.01 0.54
CA ASP A 31 13.92 10.05 -0.11
C ASP A 31 15.33 9.54 -0.46
N PHE A 32 15.97 8.79 0.45
CA PHE A 32 17.25 8.15 0.18
C PHE A 32 17.17 7.18 -1.01
N ALA A 33 16.19 6.27 -1.01
CA ALA A 33 15.96 5.33 -2.11
C ALA A 33 15.76 6.07 -3.44
N GLN A 34 15.04 7.20 -3.42
CA GLN A 34 14.84 8.04 -4.59
C GLN A 34 16.15 8.69 -5.09
N ARG A 35 17.02 9.16 -4.19
CA ARG A 35 18.32 9.73 -4.56
C ARG A 35 19.30 8.69 -5.08
N THR A 36 19.19 7.44 -4.61
CA THR A 36 20.09 6.35 -4.97
C THR A 36 19.62 5.54 -6.18
N GLY A 37 18.37 5.71 -6.60
CA GLY A 37 17.84 5.00 -7.75
C GLY A 37 17.16 3.66 -7.44
N SER A 38 17.01 3.29 -6.16
CA SER A 38 16.44 1.99 -5.78
C SER A 38 14.90 2.02 -5.76
N ILE A 39 14.28 1.48 -6.81
CA ILE A 39 12.82 1.30 -6.87
C ILE A 39 12.37 0.23 -5.89
N THR A 40 13.13 -0.84 -5.71
CA THR A 40 12.76 -1.94 -4.80
C THR A 40 12.71 -1.47 -3.35
N LEU A 41 13.72 -0.73 -2.88
CA LEU A 41 13.71 -0.16 -1.52
C LEU A 41 12.58 0.85 -1.36
N LYS A 42 12.40 1.74 -2.35
CA LYS A 42 11.31 2.72 -2.34
C LYS A 42 9.95 2.03 -2.24
N GLN A 43 9.72 0.99 -3.03
CA GLN A 43 8.50 0.21 -3.03
C GLN A 43 8.21 -0.43 -1.68
N LEU A 44 9.22 -1.08 -1.09
CA LEU A 44 9.12 -1.69 0.22
C LEU A 44 8.71 -0.63 1.26
N CYS A 45 9.42 0.50 1.30
CA CYS A 45 9.17 1.54 2.29
C CYS A 45 7.80 2.20 2.12
N VAL A 46 7.36 2.42 0.88
CA VAL A 46 6.03 2.96 0.57
C VAL A 46 4.92 1.99 1.01
N ASN A 47 5.09 0.68 0.79
CA ASN A 47 4.13 -0.32 1.25
C ASN A 47 4.08 -0.41 2.79
N GLU A 48 5.23 -0.30 3.44
CA GLU A 48 5.31 -0.30 4.90
C GLU A 48 4.63 0.93 5.51
N LEU A 49 4.91 2.12 4.96
CA LEU A 49 4.42 3.40 5.48
C LEU A 49 2.90 3.52 5.32
N TYR A 50 2.40 3.17 4.15
CA TYR A 50 1.01 3.45 3.76
C TYR A 50 0.13 2.20 3.66
N GLY A 51 0.65 1.03 4.01
CA GLY A 51 -0.06 -0.26 3.92
C GLY A 51 -0.04 -0.89 2.52
N TYR A 52 -0.45 -2.16 2.48
CA TYR A 52 -0.38 -3.03 1.31
C TYR A 52 -1.72 -3.17 0.60
N ASP A 53 -1.72 -3.07 -0.72
CA ASP A 53 -2.91 -3.34 -1.53
C ASP A 53 -3.30 -4.82 -1.48
N ALA A 54 -4.59 -5.11 -1.73
CA ALA A 54 -5.14 -6.46 -1.61
C ALA A 54 -4.45 -7.51 -2.50
N ASN A 55 -3.96 -7.09 -3.67
CA ASN A 55 -3.35 -7.94 -4.69
C ASN A 55 -1.83 -8.12 -4.48
N VAL A 56 -1.23 -7.36 -3.57
CA VAL A 56 0.21 -7.43 -3.32
C VAL A 56 0.50 -8.60 -2.39
N GLU A 57 1.48 -9.43 -2.76
CA GLU A 57 1.98 -10.49 -1.91
C GLU A 57 2.61 -9.91 -0.64
N LEU A 58 2.22 -10.44 0.52
CA LEU A 58 2.71 -9.95 1.80
C LEU A 58 4.00 -10.65 2.20
N PRO A 59 5.00 -9.89 2.70
CA PRO A 59 6.13 -10.51 3.37
C PRO A 59 5.69 -11.37 4.55
N GLU A 60 6.43 -12.46 4.83
CA GLU A 60 6.10 -13.38 5.94
C GLU A 60 5.91 -12.68 7.29
N TYR A 61 6.71 -11.64 7.60
CA TYR A 61 6.58 -10.90 8.85
C TYR A 61 5.30 -10.05 8.95
N ARG A 62 4.53 -9.89 7.86
CA ARG A 62 3.19 -9.27 7.87
C ARG A 62 2.07 -10.27 8.16
N LYS A 63 2.37 -11.56 8.26
CA LYS A 63 1.44 -12.58 8.75
C LYS A 63 1.54 -12.63 10.27
N ILE A 64 0.60 -11.99 10.96
CA ILE A 64 0.61 -11.91 12.42
C ILE A 64 -0.11 -13.13 13.02
N PRO A 65 0.40 -13.72 14.12
CA PRO A 65 -0.29 -14.80 14.80
C PRO A 65 -1.57 -14.27 15.47
N VAL A 66 -2.67 -15.00 15.31
CA VAL A 66 -3.98 -14.61 15.83
C VAL A 66 -4.79 -15.80 16.32
N ILE A 67 -5.84 -15.51 17.09
CA ILE A 67 -6.94 -16.42 17.37
C ILE A 67 -8.17 -15.86 16.67
N LEU A 68 -8.85 -16.68 15.85
CA LEU A 68 -10.00 -16.24 15.05
C LEU A 68 -11.32 -16.57 15.75
N TYR A 69 -12.33 -15.73 15.51
CA TYR A 69 -13.68 -15.90 16.06
C TYR A 69 -14.74 -15.74 14.99
N ASP A 70 -15.85 -16.50 15.07
CA ASP A 70 -17.02 -16.28 14.21
C ASP A 70 -17.89 -15.10 14.65
N LYS A 71 -19.05 -14.96 14.00
CA LYS A 71 -20.09 -13.96 14.28
C LYS A 71 -20.71 -14.08 15.67
N ASN A 72 -20.65 -15.26 16.30
CA ASN A 72 -21.21 -15.51 17.62
C ASN A 72 -20.16 -15.27 18.72
N GLY A 73 -18.89 -15.06 18.35
CA GLY A 73 -17.77 -14.95 19.28
C GLY A 73 -17.18 -16.32 19.66
N ASP A 74 -17.50 -17.37 18.92
CA ASP A 74 -16.92 -18.70 19.13
C ASP A 74 -15.53 -18.79 18.50
N GLU A 75 -14.58 -19.24 19.31
CA GLU A 75 -13.18 -19.42 18.92
C GLU A 75 -13.02 -20.53 17.87
N PHE A 76 -12.21 -20.26 16.85
CA PHE A 76 -11.83 -21.26 15.85
C PHE A 76 -10.79 -22.20 16.43
N ARG A 77 -11.22 -23.41 16.77
CA ARG A 77 -10.36 -24.45 17.31
C ARG A 77 -10.03 -25.50 16.26
N TYR A 78 -8.74 -25.81 16.16
CA TYR A 78 -8.25 -26.95 15.38
C TYR A 78 -8.81 -28.29 15.89
N TYR A 79 -9.03 -28.38 17.21
CA TYR A 79 -9.43 -29.60 17.89
C TYR A 79 -10.63 -29.34 18.80
N PRO A 80 -11.58 -30.28 18.89
CA PRO A 80 -12.67 -30.21 19.85
C PRO A 80 -12.16 -30.03 21.29
N LYS A 81 -12.96 -29.35 22.12
CA LYS A 81 -12.65 -29.16 23.54
C LYS A 81 -12.48 -30.53 24.21
N GLY A 82 -11.35 -30.72 24.91
CA GLY A 82 -11.02 -31.99 25.57
C GLY A 82 -10.17 -32.96 24.73
N SER A 83 -9.76 -32.59 23.52
CA SER A 83 -8.83 -33.40 22.72
C SER A 83 -7.44 -33.45 23.36
N VAL A 84 -6.80 -34.63 23.35
CA VAL A 84 -5.39 -34.81 23.74
C VAL A 84 -4.54 -34.73 22.48
N ILE A 85 -3.69 -33.71 22.38
CA ILE A 85 -2.88 -33.45 21.18
C ILE A 85 -1.37 -33.43 21.51
N PRO A 86 -0.50 -33.77 20.54
CA PRO A 86 0.95 -33.64 20.71
C PRO A 86 1.38 -32.18 20.91
N LEU A 87 2.48 -31.96 21.64
CA LEU A 87 3.02 -30.61 21.89
C LEU A 87 3.35 -29.84 20.60
N SER A 88 3.75 -30.54 19.53
CA SER A 88 3.99 -29.95 18.21
C SER A 88 2.73 -29.33 17.59
N GLU A 89 1.55 -29.83 17.93
CA GLU A 89 0.27 -29.35 17.41
C GLU A 89 -0.33 -28.24 18.28
N VAL A 90 0.08 -28.13 19.55
CA VAL A 90 -0.30 -27.03 20.46
C VAL A 90 0.14 -25.68 19.89
N ASN A 91 1.26 -25.65 19.16
CA ASN A 91 1.81 -24.44 18.56
C ASN A 91 1.28 -24.14 17.15
N LYS A 92 0.34 -24.93 16.62
CA LYS A 92 -0.35 -24.56 15.37
C LYS A 92 -1.13 -23.27 15.62
N ARG A 93 -0.77 -22.22 14.88
CA ARG A 93 -1.34 -20.89 15.01
C ARG A 93 -2.00 -20.49 13.71
N GLU A 94 -3.10 -19.76 13.84
CA GLU A 94 -3.68 -19.03 12.72
C GLU A 94 -2.86 -17.78 12.47
N TYR A 95 -2.75 -17.42 11.19
CA TYR A 95 -2.05 -16.23 10.78
C TYR A 95 -2.98 -15.32 10.02
N TYR A 96 -3.02 -14.05 10.42
CA TYR A 96 -3.75 -13.02 9.73
C TYR A 96 -2.82 -12.19 8.83
N PRO A 97 -3.11 -12.07 7.52
CA PRO A 97 -2.34 -11.21 6.62
C PRO A 97 -2.61 -9.72 6.91
N TYR A 98 -1.83 -9.12 7.79
CA TYR A 98 -2.03 -7.73 8.22
C TYR A 98 -1.51 -6.72 7.18
N ARG A 99 -2.44 -6.09 6.46
CA ARG A 99 -2.16 -5.13 5.38
C ARG A 99 -2.08 -3.66 5.81
N GLY A 100 -2.34 -3.35 7.08
CA GLY A 100 -2.32 -1.97 7.60
C GLY A 100 -0.92 -1.33 7.59
N THR A 101 -0.85 -0.05 7.94
CA THR A 101 0.42 0.69 8.04
C THR A 101 1.32 0.09 9.11
N ILE A 102 2.63 0.29 8.98
CA ILE A 102 3.58 -0.10 10.02
C ILE A 102 3.31 0.64 11.33
N GLU A 103 2.86 1.91 11.26
CA GLU A 103 2.49 2.70 12.44
C GLU A 103 1.40 2.00 13.25
N ASN A 104 0.38 1.46 12.57
CA ASN A 104 -0.66 0.70 13.26
C ASN A 104 -0.09 -0.55 13.92
N MET A 105 0.83 -1.28 13.27
CA MET A 105 1.51 -2.42 13.90
C MET A 105 2.35 -1.99 15.11
N GLU A 106 3.04 -0.86 15.03
CA GLU A 106 3.82 -0.31 16.15
C GLU A 106 2.91 0.05 17.32
N ASN A 107 1.73 0.59 17.05
CA ASN A 107 0.71 0.86 18.07
C ASN A 107 0.14 -0.44 18.66
N MET A 108 -0.11 -1.47 17.82
CA MET A 108 -0.52 -2.80 18.26
C MET A 108 0.53 -3.46 19.18
N ALA A 109 1.82 -3.18 18.98
CA ALA A 109 2.90 -3.75 19.78
C ALA A 109 3.09 -3.08 21.15
N ILE A 110 2.58 -1.87 21.35
CA ILE A 110 2.81 -1.05 22.56
C ILE A 110 1.65 -1.17 23.57
N SER A 111 0.53 -1.79 23.21
CA SER A 111 -0.67 -1.75 24.06
C SER A 111 -0.44 -2.26 25.48
N SER A 112 -1.03 -1.55 26.45
CA SER A 112 -0.99 -1.92 27.88
C SER A 112 -1.62 -3.29 28.14
N ASP A 113 -2.62 -3.67 27.35
CA ASP A 113 -3.21 -5.01 27.38
C ASP A 113 -2.36 -5.99 26.58
N ILE A 114 -2.06 -7.13 27.20
CA ILE A 114 -1.29 -8.25 26.61
C ILE A 114 -2.04 -8.86 25.40
N ARG A 115 -3.38 -8.77 25.42
CA ARG A 115 -4.26 -9.29 24.38
C ARG A 115 -5.19 -8.20 23.90
N GLN A 116 -5.39 -8.14 22.59
CA GLN A 116 -6.31 -7.20 21.99
C GLN A 116 -7.20 -7.89 20.96
N PHE A 117 -8.40 -7.34 20.79
CA PHE A 117 -9.43 -7.87 19.90
C PHE A 117 -9.74 -6.89 18.77
N ILE A 118 -9.74 -7.35 17.53
CA ILE A 118 -10.04 -6.56 16.34
C ILE A 118 -11.23 -7.19 15.61
N VAL A 119 -12.28 -6.39 15.40
CA VAL A 119 -13.44 -6.76 14.59
C VAL A 119 -13.19 -6.39 13.13
N PHE A 120 -13.44 -7.34 12.22
CA PHE A 120 -13.26 -7.10 10.80
C PHE A 120 -14.41 -6.28 10.21
N LYS A 121 -14.06 -5.34 9.33
CA LYS A 121 -15.05 -4.67 8.48
C LYS A 121 -15.67 -5.61 7.44
N LYS A 122 -14.89 -6.58 6.95
CA LYS A 122 -15.33 -7.61 6.01
C LYS A 122 -14.88 -8.97 6.55
N PRO A 123 -15.74 -9.99 6.56
CA PRO A 123 -15.37 -11.30 7.09
C PRO A 123 -14.16 -11.89 6.39
N PHE A 124 -13.28 -12.52 7.16
CA PHE A 124 -12.06 -13.17 6.68
C PHE A 124 -12.30 -14.67 6.50
N LYS A 125 -11.96 -15.21 5.33
CA LYS A 125 -12.04 -16.65 5.07
C LYS A 125 -10.72 -17.31 5.48
N ALA A 126 -10.78 -18.14 6.51
CA ALA A 126 -9.67 -18.96 6.96
C ALA A 126 -9.88 -20.41 6.54
N SER A 127 -8.79 -21.16 6.32
CA SER A 127 -8.85 -22.59 6.05
C SER A 127 -8.11 -23.33 7.16
N ILE A 128 -8.85 -24.08 7.97
CA ILE A 128 -8.31 -24.81 9.12
C ILE A 128 -8.52 -26.29 8.84
N ASN A 129 -7.43 -27.06 8.75
CA ASN A 129 -7.44 -28.49 8.42
C ASN A 129 -8.28 -28.81 7.15
N GLY A 130 -8.21 -27.96 6.12
CA GLY A 130 -8.93 -28.13 4.85
C GLY A 130 -10.42 -27.74 4.89
N LYS A 131 -10.94 -27.29 6.03
CA LYS A 131 -12.31 -26.75 6.15
C LYS A 131 -12.27 -25.22 6.11
N ALA A 132 -13.17 -24.64 5.33
CA ALA A 132 -13.32 -23.19 5.25
C ALA A 132 -14.16 -22.65 6.41
N PHE A 133 -13.64 -21.64 7.10
CA PHE A 133 -14.30 -20.92 8.17
C PHE A 133 -14.38 -19.42 7.85
N ILE A 134 -15.39 -18.73 8.41
CA ILE A 134 -15.62 -17.31 8.19
C ILE A 134 -15.45 -16.57 9.52
N ALA A 135 -14.27 -15.98 9.69
CA ALA A 135 -13.96 -15.18 10.87
C ALA A 135 -14.54 -13.77 10.74
N HIS A 136 -15.08 -13.25 11.83
CA HIS A 136 -15.61 -11.89 11.96
C HIS A 136 -14.73 -11.00 12.83
N SER A 137 -13.85 -11.60 13.63
CA SER A 137 -12.87 -10.90 14.44
C SER A 137 -11.67 -11.78 14.76
N PHE A 138 -10.64 -11.17 15.33
CA PHE A 138 -9.47 -11.88 15.83
C PHE A 138 -8.93 -11.28 17.12
N GLU A 139 -8.33 -12.13 17.95
CA GLU A 139 -7.49 -11.76 19.09
C GLU A 139 -6.01 -11.89 18.70
N TYR A 140 -5.17 -10.99 19.17
CA TYR A 140 -3.72 -11.07 19.00
C TYR A 140 -2.98 -10.66 20.27
N PHE A 141 -1.71 -11.06 20.36
CA PHE A 141 -0.84 -10.71 21.48
C PHE A 141 0.18 -9.66 21.06
N SER A 142 0.29 -8.58 21.83
CA SER A 142 1.14 -7.43 21.49
C SER A 142 2.63 -7.78 21.44
N HIS A 143 3.07 -8.70 22.32
CA HIS A 143 4.44 -9.20 22.34
C HIS A 143 4.83 -9.98 21.08
N GLU A 144 3.85 -10.50 20.33
CA GLU A 144 4.06 -11.26 19.09
C GLU A 144 4.17 -10.35 17.86
N ILE A 145 3.72 -9.09 17.97
CA ILE A 145 3.84 -8.09 16.90
C ILE A 145 5.25 -7.48 16.86
N LYS A 146 5.93 -7.38 18.01
CA LYS A 146 7.28 -6.79 18.10
C LYS A 146 8.32 -7.53 17.23
N PRO A 147 8.40 -8.88 17.21
CA PRO A 147 9.26 -9.62 16.29
C PRO A 147 8.99 -9.34 14.81
N CYS A 148 7.72 -9.14 14.42
CA CYS A 148 7.35 -8.78 13.05
C CYS A 148 7.96 -7.44 12.64
N ILE A 149 7.84 -6.42 13.49
CA ILE A 149 8.41 -5.08 13.26
C ILE A 149 9.94 -5.13 13.21
N LEU A 150 10.58 -5.89 14.11
CA LEU A 150 12.03 -6.07 14.10
C LEU A 150 12.52 -6.74 12.82
N THR A 151 11.77 -7.72 12.30
CA THR A 151 12.09 -8.39 11.03
C THR A 151 11.94 -7.43 9.85
N ALA A 152 10.92 -6.57 9.85
CA ALA A 152 10.76 -5.50 8.85
C ALA A 152 11.95 -4.54 8.88
N LYS A 153 12.34 -4.04 10.07
CA LYS A 153 13.52 -3.19 10.25
C LYS A 153 14.80 -3.86 9.70
N LYS A 154 15.04 -5.13 10.04
CA LYS A 154 16.21 -5.88 9.55
C LYS A 154 16.25 -5.97 8.02
N LYS A 155 15.11 -6.25 7.37
CA LYS A 155 15.02 -6.32 5.91
C LYS A 155 15.29 -4.96 5.25
N ILE A 156 14.74 -3.88 5.81
CA ILE A 156 15.01 -2.52 5.31
C ILE A 156 16.48 -2.16 5.50
N ASN A 157 17.08 -2.48 6.67
CA ASN A 157 18.50 -2.23 6.90
C ASN A 157 19.38 -2.98 5.90
N ALA A 158 19.11 -4.27 5.68
CA ALA A 158 19.84 -5.07 4.69
C ALA A 158 19.69 -4.49 3.27
N ALA A 159 18.50 -4.01 2.91
CA ALA A 159 18.27 -3.36 1.62
C ALA A 159 19.02 -2.03 1.50
N ILE A 160 19.17 -1.25 2.58
CA ILE A 160 19.99 -0.03 2.62
C ILE A 160 21.48 -0.38 2.51
N ASP A 161 21.92 -1.42 3.22
CA ASP A 161 23.31 -1.86 3.24
C ASP A 161 23.76 -2.30 1.84
N ASN A 162 22.91 -3.04 1.12
CA ASN A 162 23.16 -3.47 -0.26
C ASN A 162 23.27 -2.32 -1.28
N ILE A 163 22.88 -1.10 -0.92
CA ILE A 163 23.14 0.09 -1.72
C ILE A 163 24.56 0.56 -1.40
N ASP A 164 25.55 -0.02 -2.07
CA ASP A 164 26.94 0.44 -2.06
C ASP A 164 27.34 0.87 -3.48
N ASN A 165 28.07 1.98 -3.56
CA ASN A 165 28.16 2.88 -4.72
C ASN A 165 28.74 2.28 -6.03
N ALA A 166 28.19 2.76 -7.15
CA ALA A 166 28.56 2.57 -8.57
C ALA A 166 28.09 1.25 -9.23
N ASP A 167 27.07 1.38 -10.09
CA ASP A 167 26.59 0.41 -11.08
C ASP A 167 26.32 -1.03 -10.59
N SER A 168 25.05 -1.36 -10.35
CA SER A 168 24.45 -2.64 -10.77
C SER A 168 23.01 -2.84 -10.29
N PHE A 169 22.10 -1.93 -10.59
CA PHE A 169 20.72 -2.33 -10.84
C PHE A 169 20.17 -1.49 -12.00
N GLN A 170 19.88 -2.16 -13.12
CA GLN A 170 19.07 -1.63 -14.22
C GLN A 170 17.60 -1.46 -13.78
N GLU A 171 17.39 -0.87 -12.61
CA GLU A 171 16.04 -0.46 -12.22
C GLU A 171 15.70 0.79 -13.03
N ASP A 172 14.53 0.77 -13.66
CA ASP A 172 14.10 1.85 -14.51
C ASP A 172 13.85 3.11 -13.67
N LYS A 173 14.86 4.00 -13.64
CA LYS A 173 14.82 5.28 -12.90
C LYS A 173 13.59 6.12 -13.24
N SER A 174 12.93 5.86 -14.37
CA SER A 174 11.69 6.53 -14.73
C SER A 174 10.58 6.35 -13.69
N LEU A 175 10.49 5.19 -13.04
CA LEU A 175 9.47 4.95 -12.02
C LEU A 175 9.73 5.71 -10.73
N ILE A 176 10.97 6.09 -10.45
CA ILE A 176 11.36 6.58 -9.12
C ILE A 176 10.73 7.92 -8.77
N THR A 177 10.29 8.70 -9.75
CA THR A 177 9.66 9.99 -9.51
C THR A 177 8.15 9.88 -9.33
N LEU A 178 7.55 8.71 -9.56
CA LEU A 178 6.11 8.51 -9.49
C LEU A 178 5.57 8.68 -8.06
N HIS A 179 4.29 9.06 -8.00
CA HIS A 179 3.52 9.17 -6.77
C HIS A 179 3.46 7.82 -6.05
N GLU A 180 3.48 7.83 -4.72
CA GLU A 180 3.51 6.62 -3.87
C GLU A 180 2.43 5.59 -4.22
N ASP A 181 1.19 6.00 -4.49
CA ASP A 181 0.15 5.05 -4.92
C ASP A 181 0.47 4.34 -6.24
N ILE A 182 1.11 5.02 -7.18
CA ILE A 182 1.51 4.41 -8.46
C ILE A 182 2.65 3.43 -8.23
N ILE A 183 3.58 3.78 -7.34
CA ILE A 183 4.65 2.89 -6.91
C ILE A 183 3.99 1.59 -6.40
N LYS A 184 3.12 1.68 -5.38
CA LYS A 184 2.37 0.54 -4.83
C LYS A 184 1.69 -0.35 -5.84
N THR A 185 0.87 0.22 -6.70
CA THR A 185 -0.04 -0.56 -7.53
C THR A 185 0.61 -1.05 -8.81
N SER A 186 1.60 -0.31 -9.34
CA SER A 186 2.00 -0.48 -10.74
C SER A 186 3.49 -0.73 -10.96
N SER A 187 4.37 -0.48 -9.98
CA SER A 187 5.82 -0.63 -10.20
C SER A 187 6.23 -2.06 -10.54
N LYS A 188 5.72 -3.05 -9.79
CA LYS A 188 6.00 -4.48 -10.03
C LYS A 188 5.48 -4.93 -11.38
N LEU A 189 4.25 -4.53 -11.72
CA LEU A 189 3.65 -4.85 -13.02
C LEU A 189 4.46 -4.25 -14.16
N PHE A 190 4.98 -3.04 -14.02
CA PHE A 190 5.84 -2.41 -15.01
C PHE A 190 7.17 -3.15 -15.17
N ILE A 191 7.82 -3.52 -14.05
CA ILE A 191 9.10 -4.24 -14.05
C ILE A 191 8.93 -5.64 -14.67
N ASP A 192 7.82 -6.30 -14.36
CA ASP A 192 7.46 -7.62 -14.91
C ASP A 192 6.85 -7.52 -16.33
N GLU A 193 6.94 -6.35 -16.99
CA GLU A 193 6.47 -6.08 -18.37
C GLU A 193 4.95 -6.22 -18.60
N TYR A 194 4.15 -6.27 -17.54
CA TYR A 194 2.69 -6.24 -17.57
C TYR A 194 2.14 -4.82 -17.71
N TYR A 195 2.61 -4.08 -18.73
CA TYR A 195 2.35 -2.66 -18.91
C TYR A 195 0.87 -2.27 -18.88
N ARG A 196 0.02 -3.01 -19.62
CA ARG A 196 -1.42 -2.76 -19.68
C ARG A 196 -2.06 -2.86 -18.28
N GLN A 197 -1.68 -3.88 -17.53
CA GLN A 197 -2.20 -4.09 -16.17
C GLN A 197 -1.69 -2.99 -15.24
N ALA A 198 -0.43 -2.57 -15.38
CA ALA A 198 0.15 -1.48 -14.60
C ALA A 198 -0.68 -0.19 -14.72
N VAL A 199 -1.05 0.21 -15.94
CA VAL A 199 -1.88 1.41 -16.18
C VAL A 199 -3.30 1.23 -15.64
N LEU A 200 -3.90 0.06 -15.85
CA LEU A 200 -5.25 -0.23 -15.39
C LEU A 200 -5.32 -0.14 -13.86
N ASP A 201 -4.37 -0.75 -13.15
CA ASP A 201 -4.34 -0.76 -11.68
C ASP A 201 -4.04 0.63 -11.11
N ALA A 202 -3.16 1.40 -11.75
CA ALA A 202 -2.95 2.82 -11.45
C ALA A 202 -4.25 3.63 -11.56
N THR A 203 -5.01 3.41 -12.65
CA THR A 203 -6.28 4.10 -12.91
C THR A 203 -7.33 3.74 -11.87
N ILE A 204 -7.47 2.45 -11.53
CA ILE A 204 -8.37 1.97 -10.46
C ILE A 204 -7.95 2.57 -9.11
N GLY A 205 -6.64 2.61 -8.83
CA GLY A 205 -6.08 3.24 -7.63
C GLY A 205 -6.48 4.71 -7.49
N LEU A 206 -6.37 5.49 -8.57
CA LEU A 206 -6.80 6.90 -8.58
C LEU A 206 -8.30 7.04 -8.29
N VAL A 207 -9.15 6.25 -8.92
CA VAL A 207 -10.60 6.25 -8.67
C VAL A 207 -10.90 5.96 -7.20
N ASN A 208 -10.29 4.92 -6.64
CA ASN A 208 -10.49 4.54 -5.24
C ASN A 208 -10.06 5.66 -4.28
N ARG A 209 -8.93 6.33 -4.54
CA ARG A 209 -8.50 7.49 -3.72
C ARG A 209 -9.46 8.66 -3.82
N VAL A 210 -10.02 8.94 -4.99
CA VAL A 210 -11.05 9.98 -5.13
C VAL A 210 -12.29 9.63 -4.31
N LYS A 211 -12.77 8.38 -4.36
CA LYS A 211 -13.90 7.92 -3.53
C LYS A 211 -13.60 8.11 -2.04
N GLN A 212 -12.44 7.65 -1.58
CA GLN A 212 -12.03 7.77 -0.18
C GLN A 212 -11.92 9.24 0.27
N LYS A 213 -11.29 10.10 -0.54
CA LYS A 213 -11.09 11.50 -0.15
C LYS A 213 -12.38 12.33 -0.20
N SER A 214 -13.27 12.02 -1.13
CA SER A 214 -14.57 12.70 -1.30
C SER A 214 -15.70 12.11 -0.45
N GLN A 215 -15.51 10.92 0.13
CA GLN A 215 -16.56 10.11 0.77
C GLN A 215 -17.74 9.76 -0.16
N CYS A 216 -17.53 9.83 -1.49
CA CYS A 216 -18.53 9.48 -2.49
C CYS A 216 -18.29 8.07 -3.01
N TYR A 217 -19.07 7.09 -2.51
CA TYR A 217 -18.91 5.68 -2.86
C TYR A 217 -19.92 5.17 -3.89
N GLU A 218 -21.04 5.88 -4.07
CA GLU A 218 -22.14 5.49 -4.97
C GLU A 218 -21.85 5.73 -6.46
N LEU A 219 -20.96 6.67 -6.76
CA LEU A 219 -20.57 7.00 -8.13
C LEU A 219 -19.23 6.35 -8.49
N ASP A 220 -19.00 6.14 -9.78
CA ASP A 220 -17.76 5.58 -10.28
C ASP A 220 -17.26 6.30 -11.53
N ASN A 221 -15.96 6.17 -11.82
CA ASN A 221 -15.29 6.60 -13.03
C ASN A 221 -15.62 8.05 -13.46
N THR A 222 -15.97 8.27 -14.73
CA THR A 222 -16.27 9.59 -15.28
C THR A 222 -17.38 10.33 -14.50
N PRO A 223 -18.54 9.73 -14.19
CA PRO A 223 -19.54 10.35 -13.31
C PRO A 223 -19.00 10.80 -11.95
N LEU A 224 -18.17 9.98 -11.30
CA LEU A 224 -17.54 10.33 -10.02
C LEU A 224 -16.68 11.59 -10.17
N MET A 225 -15.81 11.64 -11.19
CA MET A 225 -14.90 12.78 -11.40
C MET A 225 -15.67 14.07 -11.69
N GLN A 226 -16.72 13.98 -12.52
CA GLN A 226 -17.55 15.15 -12.86
C GLN A 226 -18.32 15.69 -11.66
N ASN A 227 -18.82 14.81 -10.79
CA ASN A 227 -19.51 15.21 -9.57
C ASN A 227 -18.55 15.81 -8.54
N VAL A 228 -17.46 15.10 -8.24
CA VAL A 228 -16.54 15.45 -7.16
C VAL A 228 -15.78 16.75 -7.45
N PHE A 229 -15.38 16.97 -8.70
CA PHE A 229 -14.58 18.14 -9.10
C PHE A 229 -15.38 19.23 -9.82
N SER A 230 -16.72 19.18 -9.82
CA SER A 230 -17.59 20.17 -10.46
C SER A 230 -17.16 21.62 -10.17
N PRO A 231 -17.14 22.53 -11.17
CA PRO A 231 -16.76 23.93 -10.94
C PRO A 231 -17.78 24.71 -10.10
N ASN A 232 -19.03 24.26 -10.09
CA ASN A 232 -20.13 24.97 -9.44
C ASN A 232 -20.27 24.58 -7.97
N LYS A 233 -20.23 23.28 -7.70
CA LYS A 233 -20.33 22.73 -6.33
C LYS A 233 -19.32 21.59 -6.15
N PRO A 234 -18.01 21.89 -6.07
CA PRO A 234 -17.00 20.86 -5.89
C PRO A 234 -17.09 20.26 -4.48
N ILE A 235 -17.05 18.94 -4.40
CA ILE A 235 -16.82 18.21 -3.14
C ILE A 235 -15.33 18.30 -2.79
N LEU A 236 -14.46 18.11 -3.78
CA LEU A 236 -13.03 18.31 -3.65
C LEU A 236 -12.62 19.58 -4.38
N LYS A 237 -12.34 20.62 -3.61
CA LYS A 237 -11.92 21.92 -4.12
C LYS A 237 -10.41 21.95 -4.30
N ILE A 238 -9.95 22.30 -5.49
CA ILE A 238 -8.53 22.39 -5.83
C ILE A 238 -8.12 23.83 -6.12
N SER A 239 -8.99 24.58 -6.80
CA SER A 239 -8.75 25.99 -7.11
C SER A 239 -9.92 26.88 -6.66
N LYS A 240 -9.64 28.18 -6.51
CA LYS A 240 -10.67 29.20 -6.38
C LYS A 240 -11.25 29.63 -7.73
N SER A 241 -10.48 29.46 -8.82
CA SER A 241 -10.94 29.76 -10.18
C SER A 241 -11.83 28.63 -10.70
N LYS A 242 -13.04 28.98 -11.18
CA LYS A 242 -13.98 28.02 -11.77
C LYS A 242 -13.41 27.37 -13.03
N ASP A 243 -12.68 28.11 -13.87
CA ASP A 243 -12.12 27.58 -15.11
C ASP A 243 -11.01 26.56 -14.84
N ILE A 244 -10.14 26.84 -13.86
CA ILE A 244 -9.10 25.90 -13.44
C ILE A 244 -9.73 24.65 -12.83
N GLN A 245 -10.74 24.81 -11.97
CA GLN A 245 -11.47 23.69 -11.38
C GLN A 245 -12.14 22.84 -12.47
N GLN A 246 -12.76 23.48 -13.47
CA GLN A 246 -13.37 22.82 -14.62
C GLN A 246 -12.35 22.07 -15.47
N GLY A 247 -11.19 22.68 -15.74
CA GLY A 247 -10.10 22.04 -16.47
C GLY A 247 -9.59 20.80 -15.73
N ILE A 248 -9.44 20.86 -14.40
CA ILE A 248 -9.03 19.70 -13.61
C ILE A 248 -10.08 18.59 -13.66
N MET A 249 -11.36 18.93 -13.52
CA MET A 249 -12.45 17.96 -13.69
C MET A 249 -12.35 17.23 -15.04
N TRP A 250 -12.07 17.97 -16.12
CA TRP A 250 -11.87 17.39 -17.45
C TRP A 250 -10.62 16.50 -17.53
N LEU A 251 -9.49 16.91 -16.96
CA LEU A 251 -8.29 16.08 -16.93
C LEU A 251 -8.55 14.73 -16.22
N PHE A 252 -9.17 14.76 -15.06
CA PHE A 252 -9.51 13.53 -14.33
C PHE A 252 -10.50 12.67 -15.13
N SER A 253 -11.62 13.24 -15.56
CA SER A 253 -12.66 12.49 -16.26
C SER A 253 -12.19 11.91 -17.60
N GLY A 254 -11.36 12.67 -18.34
CA GLY A 254 -10.74 12.25 -19.60
C GLY A 254 -9.71 11.15 -19.39
N ALA A 255 -8.85 11.25 -18.37
CA ALA A 255 -7.87 10.21 -18.05
C ALA A 255 -8.53 8.86 -17.75
N ILE A 256 -9.56 8.86 -16.89
CA ILE A 256 -10.29 7.63 -16.55
C ILE A 256 -10.98 7.03 -17.78
N MET A 257 -11.58 7.88 -18.62
CA MET A 257 -12.24 7.43 -19.85
C MET A 257 -11.24 6.83 -20.85
N ALA A 258 -10.08 7.47 -21.02
CA ALA A 258 -9.05 7.04 -21.95
C ALA A 258 -8.41 5.71 -21.51
N PHE A 259 -7.86 5.65 -20.29
CA PHE A 259 -6.97 4.55 -19.90
C PHE A 259 -7.68 3.29 -19.43
N ARG A 260 -8.90 3.42 -18.88
CA ARG A 260 -9.67 2.26 -18.41
C ARG A 260 -10.12 1.37 -19.57
N ASN A 261 -10.44 1.98 -20.72
CA ASN A 261 -11.06 1.30 -21.86
C ASN A 261 -10.18 1.23 -23.11
N ALA A 262 -8.96 1.79 -23.10
CA ALA A 262 -8.10 1.90 -24.29
C ALA A 262 -7.84 0.57 -25.02
N HIS A 263 -7.98 -0.59 -24.36
CA HIS A 263 -7.57 -1.89 -24.91
C HIS A 263 -8.61 -3.01 -24.76
N ALA A 264 -9.86 -2.70 -24.39
CA ALA A 264 -10.91 -3.72 -24.21
C ALA A 264 -11.43 -4.30 -25.54
N HIS A 265 -11.32 -3.55 -26.64
CA HIS A 265 -11.94 -3.90 -27.94
C HIS A 265 -10.96 -4.46 -28.99
N LYS A 266 -9.67 -4.64 -28.66
CA LYS A 266 -8.67 -5.24 -29.57
C LYS A 266 -7.77 -6.21 -28.81
N LEU A 267 -7.82 -7.49 -29.17
CA LEU A 267 -7.00 -8.58 -28.58
C LEU A 267 -5.49 -8.32 -28.66
N ASN A 268 -5.02 -7.51 -29.62
CA ASN A 268 -3.60 -7.31 -29.93
C ASN A 268 -3.07 -5.90 -29.61
N CYS A 269 -3.77 -5.10 -28.81
CA CYS A 269 -3.28 -3.76 -28.47
C CYS A 269 -2.31 -3.85 -27.29
N GLN A 270 -1.03 -4.08 -27.60
CA GLN A 270 0.07 -3.97 -26.65
C GLN A 270 0.44 -2.49 -26.52
N ILE A 271 0.47 -1.97 -25.29
CA ILE A 271 1.09 -0.67 -25.03
C ILE A 271 2.60 -0.86 -24.92
N THR A 272 3.35 0.07 -25.49
CA THR A 272 4.79 0.09 -25.36
C THR A 272 5.19 0.48 -23.93
N LYS A 273 6.44 0.15 -23.56
CA LYS A 273 7.04 0.57 -22.29
C LYS A 273 6.96 2.09 -22.09
N ASN A 274 7.26 2.87 -23.13
CA ASN A 274 7.23 4.33 -23.08
C ASN A 274 5.81 4.87 -22.90
N GLU A 275 4.84 4.36 -23.66
CA GLU A 275 3.42 4.75 -23.49
C GLU A 275 2.91 4.42 -22.09
N CYS A 276 3.26 3.24 -21.57
CA CYS A 276 2.93 2.86 -20.19
C CYS A 276 3.48 3.89 -19.21
N LEU A 277 4.77 4.23 -19.34
CA LEU A 277 5.43 5.16 -18.47
C LEU A 277 4.82 6.58 -18.53
N GLU A 278 4.51 7.09 -19.73
CA GLU A 278 3.84 8.38 -19.92
C GLU A 278 2.47 8.40 -19.23
N GLN A 279 1.70 7.33 -19.39
CA GLN A 279 0.39 7.19 -18.76
C GLN A 279 0.52 7.12 -17.23
N LEU A 280 1.48 6.35 -16.70
CA LEU A 280 1.76 6.28 -15.26
C LEU A 280 2.19 7.65 -14.70
N HIS A 281 3.00 8.42 -15.43
CA HIS A 281 3.37 9.79 -15.03
C HIS A 281 2.17 10.72 -15.03
N PHE A 282 1.28 10.61 -16.01
CA PHE A 282 0.07 11.43 -16.05
C PHE A 282 -0.89 11.09 -14.89
N ILE A 283 -1.13 9.80 -14.61
CA ILE A 283 -1.94 9.39 -13.45
C ILE A 283 -1.26 9.82 -12.14
N SER A 284 0.07 9.69 -12.05
CA SER A 284 0.86 10.20 -10.93
C SER A 284 0.70 11.71 -10.73
N TYR A 285 0.60 12.49 -11.81
CA TYR A 285 0.33 13.93 -11.72
C TYR A 285 -1.06 14.20 -11.16
N LEU A 286 -2.08 13.43 -11.58
CA LEU A 286 -3.44 13.55 -11.04
C LEU A 286 -3.50 13.20 -9.54
N HIS A 287 -2.75 12.19 -9.08
CA HIS A 287 -2.62 11.92 -7.65
C HIS A 287 -2.06 13.13 -6.88
N ARG A 288 -1.01 13.79 -7.38
CA ARG A 288 -0.45 15.00 -6.75
C ARG A 288 -1.43 16.17 -6.73
N ILE A 289 -2.28 16.29 -7.75
CA ILE A 289 -3.39 17.25 -7.73
C ILE A 289 -4.39 16.88 -6.63
N LEU A 290 -4.76 15.60 -6.54
CA LEU A 290 -5.68 15.09 -5.54
C LEU A 290 -5.16 15.34 -4.11
N ASP A 291 -3.86 15.19 -3.85
CA ASP A 291 -3.25 15.47 -2.54
C ASP A 291 -3.52 16.91 -2.09
N LYS A 292 -3.37 17.87 -3.02
CA LYS A 292 -3.57 19.30 -2.77
C LYS A 292 -5.04 19.71 -2.62
N SER A 293 -5.98 18.83 -2.99
CA SER A 293 -7.40 19.10 -2.86
C SER A 293 -7.84 19.17 -1.40
N LYS A 294 -8.82 20.05 -1.13
CA LYS A 294 -9.47 20.20 0.18
C LYS A 294 -10.91 19.74 0.09
N LEU A 295 -11.34 18.96 1.08
CA LEU A 295 -12.74 18.62 1.23
C LEU A 295 -13.51 19.91 1.52
N ASN A 296 -14.48 20.22 0.69
CA ASN A 296 -15.35 21.36 0.90
C ASN A 296 -16.53 20.85 1.74
N PRO A 297 -16.66 21.26 3.02
CA PRO A 297 -17.81 20.87 3.81
C PRO A 297 -19.06 21.43 3.11
N THR A 298 -19.98 20.51 2.80
CA THR A 298 -21.28 20.81 2.18
C THR A 298 -22.12 21.73 3.02
#